data_AF-A0A2H0VBC2-F1
#
_entry.id   AF-A0A2H0VBC2-F1
#
_cell.length_a   1.000
_cell.length_b   1.000
_cell.length_c   1.000
_cell.angle_alpha   90.00
_cell.angle_beta   90.00
_cell.angle_gamma   90.00
#
_symmetry.space_group_name_H-M   'P 1'
#
loop_
_entity.id
_entity.type
_entity.pdbx_description
1 polymer ?
#
loop_
_entity_poly.entity_id
_entity_poly.type
_entity_poly.pdbx_seq_one_letter_code
_entity_poly.pdbx_strand_id
1 'polypeptide(L)'
;MPNHFHFLMRQNFKLPISKLVSKLGTSYSKYFNKKYERVGHIFQDAFKAVRIESDSQLLWVSAYIHQNPRVAGLVENLGEYPWSSYLDYAGLRNGSLCDQSLILGMTQNNRGEYGKFVAESFEKIKQRKELELLLLD
;
A
#
# COMPACT_ATOMS: atom_id res chain seq x y z
N MET A 1 -6.89 5.28 0.76
CA MET A 1 -7.16 6.15 -0.42
C MET A 1 -8.60 6.67 -0.33
N PRO A 2 -8.92 7.91 -0.75
CA PRO A 2 -8.06 8.87 -1.46
C PRO A 2 -7.20 9.78 -0.56
N ASN A 3 -7.46 9.82 0.75
CA ASN A 3 -6.82 10.76 1.68
C ASN A 3 -5.59 10.22 2.44
N HIS A 4 -5.20 8.97 2.20
CA HIS A 4 -4.05 8.31 2.84
C HIS A 4 -3.50 7.20 1.95
N PHE A 5 -2.22 6.86 2.12
CA PHE A 5 -1.51 5.78 1.42
C PHE A 5 -1.05 4.68 2.40
N HIS A 6 -0.82 3.48 1.87
CA HIS A 6 -0.23 2.36 2.60
C HIS A 6 1.07 1.91 1.92
N PHE A 7 2.13 1.70 2.70
CA PHE A 7 3.41 1.22 2.20
C PHE A 7 3.80 -0.09 2.87
N LEU A 8 4.34 -1.02 2.08
CA LEU A 8 5.08 -2.18 2.56
C LEU A 8 6.56 -1.95 2.30
N MET A 9 7.36 -1.78 3.36
CA MET A 9 8.76 -1.38 3.25
C MET A 9 9.68 -2.35 4.00
N ARG A 10 10.77 -2.74 3.34
CA ARG A 10 11.90 -3.45 3.98
C ARG A 10 13.03 -2.45 4.25
N GLN A 11 13.41 -2.30 5.51
CA GLN A 11 14.54 -1.46 5.89
C GLN A 11 15.86 -2.20 5.63
N ASN A 12 16.55 -1.82 4.54
CA ASN A 12 17.84 -2.43 4.14
C ASN A 12 19.07 -1.68 4.69
N PHE A 13 18.87 -0.58 5.42
CA PHE A 13 19.95 0.29 5.90
C PHE A 13 19.75 0.68 7.37
N LYS A 14 20.79 1.23 8.01
CA LYS A 14 20.74 1.69 9.40
C LYS A 14 19.80 2.88 9.64
N LEU A 15 19.37 3.57 8.58
CA LEU A 15 18.44 4.70 8.70
C LEU A 15 17.05 4.20 9.12
N PRO A 16 16.51 4.65 10.27
CA PRO A 16 15.16 4.26 10.69
C PRO A 16 14.10 4.67 9.68
N ILE A 17 13.09 3.80 9.47
CA ILE A 17 11.93 4.09 8.62
C ILE A 17 11.28 5.43 8.97
N SER A 18 11.18 5.77 10.26
CA SER A 18 10.60 7.04 10.71
C SER A 18 11.30 8.27 10.11
N LYS A 19 12.64 8.23 9.98
CA LYS A 19 13.41 9.31 9.36
C LYS A 19 13.18 9.37 7.85
N LEU A 20 13.06 8.22 7.19
CA LEU A 20 12.74 8.16 5.75
C LEU A 20 11.35 8.77 5.47
N VAL A 21 10.34 8.33 6.20
CA VAL A 21 8.95 8.82 6.05
C VAL A 21 8.86 10.31 6.40
N SER A 22 9.54 10.76 7.45
CA SER A 22 9.60 12.18 7.84
C SER A 22 10.19 13.05 6.72
N LYS A 23 11.29 12.60 6.10
CA LYS A 23 11.90 13.31 4.96
C LYS A 23 10.96 13.33 3.75
N LEU A 24 10.35 12.20 3.41
CA LEU A 24 9.41 12.10 2.29
C LEU A 24 8.21 13.02 2.47
N GLY A 25 7.57 12.96 3.65
CA GLY A 25 6.41 13.80 3.96
C GLY A 25 6.75 15.29 4.00
N THR A 26 7.91 15.66 4.56
CA THR A 26 8.34 17.06 4.59
C THR A 26 8.62 17.58 3.18
N SER A 27 9.35 16.82 2.36
CA SER A 27 9.66 17.21 0.98
C SER A 27 8.39 17.33 0.14
N TYR A 28 7.45 16.38 0.27
CA TYR A 28 6.17 16.44 -0.44
C TYR A 28 5.32 17.63 0.01
N SER A 29 5.20 17.88 1.31
CA SER A 29 4.42 19.01 1.85
C SER A 29 4.97 20.35 1.35
N LYS A 30 6.30 20.52 1.36
CA LYS A 30 6.96 21.73 0.83
C LYS A 30 6.71 21.89 -0.67
N TYR A 31 6.87 20.82 -1.45
CA TYR A 31 6.60 20.83 -2.89
C TYR A 31 5.14 21.21 -3.17
N PHE A 32 4.19 20.56 -2.51
CA PHE A 32 2.76 20.76 -2.73
C PHE A 32 2.35 22.19 -2.37
N ASN A 33 2.75 22.68 -1.20
CA ASN A 33 2.48 24.05 -0.78
C ASN A 33 3.06 25.08 -1.75
N LYS A 34 4.30 24.88 -2.20
CA LYS A 34 4.92 25.77 -3.20
C LYS A 34 4.19 25.74 -4.55
N LYS A 35 3.81 24.55 -5.02
CA LYS A 35 3.15 24.37 -6.33
C LYS A 35 1.76 24.98 -6.39
N TYR A 36 1.00 24.88 -5.30
CA TYR A 36 -0.39 25.30 -5.22
C TYR A 36 -0.60 26.58 -4.40
N GLU A 37 0.48 27.30 -4.10
CA GLU A 37 0.46 28.56 -3.33
C GLU A 37 -0.29 28.45 -1.99
N ARG A 38 -0.13 27.31 -1.31
CA ARG A 38 -0.77 27.03 -0.03
C ARG A 38 0.19 27.25 1.14
N VAL A 39 -0.39 27.46 2.31
CA VAL A 39 0.31 27.51 3.60
C VAL A 39 -0.34 26.50 4.55
N GLY A 40 0.46 25.91 5.44
CA GLY A 40 -0.01 24.99 6.48
C GLY A 40 0.31 23.52 6.24
N HIS A 41 -0.26 22.66 7.07
CA HIS A 41 -0.02 21.21 7.07
C HIS A 41 -0.79 20.50 5.94
N ILE A 42 -0.14 19.53 5.29
CA ILE A 42 -0.77 18.65 4.28
C ILE A 42 -1.20 17.32 4.88
N PHE A 43 -0.41 16.77 5.80
CA PHE A 43 -0.74 15.53 6.50
C PHE A 43 -1.41 15.85 7.84
N GLN A 44 -2.46 15.09 8.17
CA GLN A 44 -3.25 15.28 9.38
C GLN A 44 -2.60 14.66 10.63
N ASP A 45 -1.99 13.48 10.48
CA ASP A 45 -1.45 12.69 11.60
C ASP A 45 -0.04 12.16 11.32
N ALA A 46 0.60 11.68 12.40
CA ALA A 46 1.82 10.88 12.30
C ALA A 46 1.54 9.54 11.57
N PHE A 47 2.56 9.02 10.88
CA PHE A 47 2.44 7.71 10.25
C PHE A 47 2.31 6.62 11.31
N LYS A 48 1.51 5.59 11.00
CA LYS A 48 1.41 4.36 11.80
C LYS A 48 2.28 3.29 11.15
N ALA A 49 2.87 2.42 11.96
CA ALA A 49 3.69 1.31 11.47
C ALA A 49 3.41 0.04 12.27
N VAL A 50 3.36 -1.07 11.55
CA VAL A 50 3.21 -2.43 12.10
C VAL A 50 4.38 -3.25 11.58
N ARG A 51 5.09 -3.93 12.48
CA ARG A 51 6.17 -4.84 12.10
C ARG A 51 5.58 -6.11 11.50
N ILE A 52 6.17 -6.57 10.41
CA ILE A 52 5.88 -7.87 9.82
C ILE A 52 6.77 -8.92 10.50
N GLU A 53 6.14 -9.97 11.03
CA GLU A 53 6.77 -10.99 11.86
C GLU A 53 6.68 -12.39 11.25
N SER A 54 5.88 -12.57 10.19
CA SER A 54 5.80 -13.83 9.44
C SER A 54 5.59 -13.63 7.95
N ASP A 55 5.96 -14.64 7.18
CA ASP A 55 5.74 -14.72 5.73
C ASP A 55 4.25 -14.68 5.39
N SER A 56 3.41 -15.40 6.14
CA SER A 56 1.96 -15.34 5.93
C SER A 56 1.43 -13.92 6.13
N GLN A 57 1.89 -13.21 7.17
CA GLN A 57 1.51 -11.81 7.39
C GLN A 57 2.00 -10.92 6.24
N LEU A 58 3.23 -11.12 5.76
CA LEU A 58 3.80 -10.36 4.65
C LEU A 58 2.94 -10.44 3.39
N LEU A 59 2.56 -11.66 3.00
CA LEU A 59 1.76 -11.91 1.80
C LEU A 59 0.34 -11.33 1.95
N TRP A 60 -0.29 -11.54 3.12
CA TRP A 60 -1.60 -10.96 3.42
C TRP A 60 -1.61 -9.42 3.43
N VAL A 61 -0.58 -8.79 4.00
CA VAL A 61 -0.47 -7.32 4.00
C VAL A 61 -0.26 -6.79 2.58
N SER A 62 0.51 -7.50 1.75
CA SER A 62 0.66 -7.16 0.34
C SER A 62 -0.70 -7.13 -0.39
N ALA A 63 -1.49 -8.20 -0.26
CA ALA A 63 -2.83 -8.26 -0.84
C ALA A 63 -3.79 -7.22 -0.24
N TYR A 64 -3.73 -6.99 1.07
CA TYR A 64 -4.49 -5.93 1.75
C TYR A 64 -4.23 -4.56 1.12
N ILE A 65 -2.97 -4.18 0.92
CA ILE A 65 -2.60 -2.90 0.31
C ILE A 65 -3.16 -2.79 -1.11
N HIS A 66 -3.04 -3.84 -1.92
CA HIS A 66 -3.56 -3.82 -3.29
C HIS A 66 -5.08 -3.82 -3.36
N GLN A 67 -5.77 -4.44 -2.41
CA GLN A 67 -7.23 -4.43 -2.36
C GLN A 67 -7.84 -3.15 -1.81
N ASN A 68 -7.06 -2.30 -1.13
CA ASN A 68 -7.59 -1.09 -0.50
C ASN A 68 -8.41 -0.18 -1.43
N PRO A 69 -8.01 0.09 -2.69
CA PRO A 69 -8.80 0.90 -3.60
C PRO A 69 -10.17 0.29 -3.93
N ARG A 70 -10.24 -1.02 -4.13
CA ARG A 70 -11.50 -1.74 -4.40
C ARG A 70 -12.39 -1.78 -3.17
N VAL A 71 -11.82 -2.06 -2.00
CA VAL A 71 -12.56 -2.06 -0.73
C VAL A 71 -13.08 -0.66 -0.39
N ALA A 72 -12.37 0.40 -0.79
CA ALA A 72 -12.82 1.78 -0.66
C ALA A 72 -13.84 2.20 -1.74
N GLY A 73 -14.26 1.29 -2.64
CA GLY A 73 -15.20 1.58 -3.71
C GLY A 73 -14.68 2.50 -4.81
N LEU A 74 -13.36 2.68 -4.93
CA LEU A 74 -12.77 3.59 -5.92
C LEU A 74 -12.69 2.98 -7.32
N VAL A 75 -12.61 1.65 -7.39
CA VAL A 75 -12.54 0.85 -8.63
C VAL A 75 -13.23 -0.49 -8.40
N GLU A 76 -13.76 -1.10 -9.45
CA GLU A 76 -14.23 -2.48 -9.40
C GLU A 76 -13.08 -3.45 -9.69
N ASN A 77 -12.22 -3.10 -10.64
CA ASN A 77 -11.06 -3.89 -11.03
C ASN A 77 -9.77 -3.21 -10.56
N LEU A 78 -8.87 -3.98 -9.92
CA LEU A 78 -7.59 -3.45 -9.47
C LEU A 78 -6.68 -2.96 -10.61
N GLY A 79 -6.91 -3.44 -11.83
CA GLY A 79 -6.25 -2.99 -13.05
C GLY A 79 -6.56 -1.52 -13.42
N GLU A 80 -7.63 -0.95 -12.87
CA GLU A 80 -8.07 0.42 -13.16
C GLU A 80 -7.45 1.46 -12.22
N TYR A 81 -6.74 1.03 -11.17
CA TYR A 81 -6.18 1.92 -10.16
C TYR A 81 -4.68 2.19 -10.40
N PRO A 82 -4.30 3.28 -11.10
CA PRO A 82 -2.90 3.51 -11.50
C PRO A 82 -1.97 3.82 -10.32
N TRP A 83 -2.51 4.26 -9.18
CA TRP A 83 -1.73 4.69 -8.01
C TRP A 83 -1.41 3.56 -7.02
N SER A 84 -1.34 2.32 -7.52
CA SER A 84 -0.92 1.13 -6.77
C SER A 84 0.18 0.39 -7.53
N SER A 85 1.04 -0.32 -6.81
CA SER A 85 2.01 -1.25 -7.41
C SER A 85 1.37 -2.53 -7.93
N TYR A 86 0.07 -2.76 -7.71
CA TYR A 86 -0.63 -3.95 -8.20
C TYR A 86 -0.47 -4.16 -9.72
N LEU A 87 -0.49 -3.09 -10.52
CA LEU A 87 -0.25 -3.17 -11.96
C LEU A 87 1.11 -3.77 -12.28
N ASP A 88 2.13 -3.44 -11.47
CA ASP A 88 3.47 -3.97 -11.63
C ASP A 88 3.52 -5.45 -11.23
N TYR A 89 2.77 -5.87 -10.21
CA TYR A 89 2.64 -7.28 -9.80
C TYR A 89 1.83 -8.13 -10.78
N ALA A 90 0.78 -7.56 -11.37
CA ALA A 90 -0.06 -8.20 -12.37
C ALA A 90 0.60 -8.27 -13.76
N GLY A 91 1.76 -7.63 -13.95
CA GLY A 91 2.43 -7.56 -15.25
C GLY A 91 1.74 -6.64 -16.25
N LEU A 92 0.82 -5.79 -15.79
CA LEU A 92 0.12 -4.78 -16.60
C LEU A 92 0.94 -3.49 -16.73
N ARG A 93 1.94 -3.30 -15.87
CA ARG A 93 2.90 -2.20 -15.91
C ARG A 93 4.30 -2.72 -15.61
N ASN A 94 5.30 -2.10 -16.22
CA ASN A 94 6.72 -2.41 -15.97
C ASN A 94 7.38 -1.31 -15.13
N GLY A 95 6.83 -1.02 -13.95
CA GLY A 95 7.38 -0.05 -13.02
C GLY A 95 8.59 -0.58 -12.26
N SER A 96 9.57 0.30 -12.01
CA SER A 96 10.82 -0.01 -11.30
C SER A 96 10.85 0.44 -9.84
N LEU A 97 9.79 1.10 -9.36
CA LEU A 97 9.76 1.68 -8.02
C LEU A 97 9.70 0.63 -6.90
N CYS A 98 9.03 -0.50 -7.15
CA CYS A 98 8.83 -1.56 -6.18
C CYS A 98 9.62 -2.81 -6.58
N ASP A 99 10.39 -3.35 -5.63
CA ASP A 99 10.96 -4.68 -5.73
C ASP A 99 9.85 -5.73 -5.53
N GLN A 100 9.58 -6.52 -6.57
CA GLN A 100 8.53 -7.54 -6.60
C GLN A 100 9.04 -8.92 -6.19
N SER A 101 10.36 -9.11 -6.15
CA SER A 101 11.00 -10.44 -6.06
C SER A 101 10.58 -11.19 -4.81
N LEU A 102 10.54 -10.51 -3.66
CA LEU A 102 10.22 -11.13 -2.38
C LEU A 102 8.80 -11.71 -2.38
N ILE A 103 7.80 -10.91 -2.77
CA ILE A 103 6.40 -11.32 -2.74
C ILE A 103 6.09 -12.33 -3.85
N LEU A 104 6.59 -12.11 -5.08
CA LEU A 104 6.41 -13.08 -6.17
C LEU A 104 7.10 -14.41 -5.86
N GLY A 105 8.25 -14.40 -5.16
CA GLY A 105 8.92 -15.62 -4.70
C GLY A 105 8.03 -16.49 -3.81
N MET A 106 7.14 -15.89 -3.03
CA MET A 106 6.16 -16.60 -2.17
C MET A 106 5.01 -17.22 -2.97
N THR A 107 4.82 -16.79 -4.22
CA THR A 107 3.81 -17.31 -5.14
C THR A 107 4.47 -18.01 -6.33
N GLN A 108 5.58 -18.73 -6.07
CA GLN A 108 6.31 -19.54 -7.06
C GLN A 108 6.80 -18.73 -8.27
N ASN A 109 7.07 -17.43 -8.08
CA ASN A 109 7.39 -16.47 -9.12
C ASN A 109 6.33 -16.36 -10.22
N ASN A 110 5.08 -16.72 -9.90
CA ASN A 110 3.96 -16.70 -10.82
C ASN A 110 3.03 -15.53 -10.47
N ARG A 111 2.94 -14.57 -11.39
CA ARG A 111 2.07 -13.39 -11.29
C ARG A 111 0.59 -13.76 -11.23
N GLY A 112 0.19 -14.84 -11.92
CA GLY A 112 -1.17 -15.37 -11.89
C GLY A 112 -1.54 -15.94 -10.52
N GLU A 113 -0.64 -16.67 -9.86
CA GLU A 113 -0.86 -17.16 -8.50
C GLU A 113 -0.97 -16.02 -7.49
N TYR A 114 -0.14 -14.97 -7.63
CA TYR A 114 -0.29 -13.78 -6.82
C TYR A 114 -1.62 -13.06 -7.09
N GLY A 115 -1.99 -12.86 -8.36
CA GLY A 115 -3.27 -12.25 -8.74
C GLY A 115 -4.47 -13.03 -8.19
N LYS A 116 -4.43 -14.36 -8.24
CA LYS A 116 -5.44 -15.25 -7.66
C LYS A 116 -5.53 -15.07 -6.15
N PHE A 117 -4.39 -15.09 -5.44
CA PHE A 117 -4.35 -14.86 -4.00
C PHE A 117 -4.94 -13.48 -3.63
N VAL A 118 -4.58 -12.43 -4.35
CA VAL A 118 -5.15 -11.09 -4.14
C VAL A 118 -6.65 -11.10 -4.39
N ALA A 119 -7.14 -11.72 -5.47
CA ALA A 119 -8.56 -11.80 -5.75
C ALA A 119 -9.35 -12.53 -4.65
N GLU A 120 -8.87 -13.70 -4.21
CA GLU A 120 -9.48 -14.51 -3.14
C GLU A 120 -9.44 -13.83 -1.77
N SER A 121 -8.50 -12.92 -1.54
CA SER A 121 -8.38 -12.17 -0.29
C SER A 121 -9.48 -11.10 -0.08
N PHE A 122 -10.19 -10.69 -1.14
CA PHE A 122 -11.07 -9.53 -1.13
C PHE A 122 -12.15 -9.58 -0.04
N GLU A 123 -12.96 -10.63 -0.02
CA GLU A 123 -14.10 -10.74 0.91
C GLU A 123 -13.64 -10.72 2.36
N LYS A 124 -12.56 -11.44 2.69
CA LYS A 124 -11.98 -11.46 4.04
C LYS A 124 -11.47 -10.08 4.47
N ILE A 125 -10.81 -9.35 3.57
CA ILE A 125 -10.32 -8.00 3.84
C ILE A 125 -11.48 -7.02 4.02
N LYS A 126 -12.49 -7.10 3.16
CA LYS A 126 -13.68 -6.23 3.21
C LYS A 126 -14.43 -6.42 4.52
N GLN A 127 -14.75 -7.68 4.88
CA GLN A 127 -15.43 -8.01 6.13
C GLN A 127 -14.64 -7.51 7.36
N ARG A 128 -13.32 -7.69 7.36
CA ARG A 128 -12.49 -7.20 8.46
C ARG A 128 -12.55 -5.68 8.60
N LYS A 129 -12.50 -4.93 7.51
CA LYS A 129 -12.62 -3.47 7.55
C LYS A 129 -13.99 -3.01 8.05
N GLU A 130 -15.05 -3.67 7.60
CA GLU A 130 -16.42 -3.38 8.05
C GLU A 130 -16.56 -3.63 9.56
N LEU A 131 -15.98 -4.72 10.08
CA LEU A 131 -15.92 -4.99 11.52
C LEU A 131 -15.09 -3.95 12.27
N GLU A 132 -13.92 -3.56 11.76
CA GLU A 132 -13.10 -2.51 12.38
C GLU A 132 -13.85 -1.17 12.45
N LEU A 133 -14.64 -0.81 11.44
CA LEU A 133 -15.50 0.37 11.45
C LEU A 133 -16.59 0.29 12.52
N LEU A 134 -17.28 -0.86 12.62
CA LEU A 134 -18.35 -1.07 13.61
C LEU A 134 -17.86 -1.06 15.07
N LEU A 135 -16.58 -1.35 15.31
CA LEU A 135 -15.96 -1.37 16.64
C LEU A 135 -15.35 -0.03 17.05
N LEU A 136 -15.37 0.97 16.16
CA LEU A 136 -14.84 2.32 16.41
C LEU A 136 -15.94 3.35 16.72
N ASP A 137 -17.21 2.95 16.63
CA ASP A 137 -18.41 3.70 17.06
C ASP A 137 -18.86 3.29 18.47
#